data_AF-A0A4S3ZQN9-F1
#
_entry.id   AF-A0A4S3ZQN9-F1
#
_cell.length_a   1.000
_cell.length_b   1.000
_cell.length_c   1.000
_cell.angle_alpha   90.00
_cell.angle_beta   90.00
_cell.angle_gamma   90.00
#
_symmetry.space_group_name_H-M   'P 1'
#
loop_
_entity.id
_entity.type
_entity.pdbx_description
1 polymer ?
#
loop_
_entity_poly.entity_id
_entity_poly.type
_entity_poly.pdbx_seq_one_letter_code
_entity_poly.pdbx_strand_id
1 'polypeptide(L)'
;MESIQFGLANNYDSGRYNSIATNERISIEVHNSESSGKMWYHIGLINKATIEWGESTPYSDGFSPSVAINNKNIVVEVHETSNILTHSMYAKVGLVNGSTIEWWGKDEKYDTGVQPCIAINDYGVLVEVHKSQSHDVLYYRVGKLNGKTISWGKSHDYEKGSKPSVAITNSGWVVEVHQSESPAKLHYRVGHINGDSINWSNSIPYQDGINPSIAITDDGRIIEVHESQGITGLWQMSGVINGTSILWSKATNFDSGSTPKAAISSSGQVAVQVHASEGLSFGLWYSLSRLMNTADFMRDLLPLTQDLPLKKMVFPASHDAGMYTHGLETLGKTQDLNLYQQLEAGVRYFDLRPDKNLNIYHGFTGPSVQEVLDDVKLFYKEGHRELAILKFSHFDGFTSAIYETLKTMINDTIGPWLFRSIPDGYQRLADIPMGTYLKDSGQILVVIDDNWAVTDEPKEGFWVYRDWQDNTANLGDLTVFDIYSNSMFYSTMETDQLQKFNAFNGQCCSKQKNDSWECQEFSQTPCDLFLLSWTLTPPTAVWLFAKEPDSNLGRIMSYLQPNTNGYFPNILYLDYTEYARPTFIAELFTKIYNNITHRSALPKEVNEMAG
;
A
#
# COMPACT_ATOMS: atom_id res chain seq x y z
N MET A 1 10.40 11.67 1.42
CA MET A 1 10.43 11.25 -0.01
C MET A 1 9.22 10.37 -0.23
N GLU A 2 8.58 10.41 -1.39
CA GLU A 2 7.48 9.46 -1.66
C GLU A 2 8.01 8.01 -1.55
N SER A 3 7.24 7.18 -0.86
CA SER A 3 7.49 5.76 -0.68
C SER A 3 6.56 4.96 -1.59
N ILE A 4 6.91 3.69 -1.78
CA ILE A 4 6.04 2.67 -2.36
C ILE A 4 5.74 1.65 -1.27
N GLN A 5 4.50 1.19 -1.21
CA GLN A 5 4.05 0.17 -0.26
C GLN A 5 3.21 -0.88 -0.98
N PHE A 6 3.87 -1.83 -1.62
CA PHE A 6 3.28 -3.15 -1.83
C PHE A 6 3.23 -3.88 -0.48
N GLY A 7 2.43 -4.93 -0.44
CA GLY A 7 2.20 -5.78 0.72
C GLY A 7 1.61 -7.08 0.22
N LEU A 8 0.92 -7.82 1.08
CA LEU A 8 0.52 -9.20 0.77
C LEU A 8 -0.36 -9.27 -0.47
N ALA A 9 0.09 -10.07 -1.42
CA ALA A 9 -0.54 -10.21 -2.71
C ALA A 9 -1.76 -11.15 -2.66
N ASN A 10 -2.62 -11.01 -3.67
CA ASN A 10 -3.71 -11.94 -3.93
C ASN A 10 -3.40 -12.80 -5.15
N ASN A 11 -3.81 -14.07 -5.11
CA ASN A 11 -3.68 -14.94 -6.27
C ASN A 11 -4.69 -14.51 -7.36
N TYR A 12 -4.24 -14.46 -8.62
CA TYR A 12 -5.11 -14.11 -9.76
C TYR A 12 -5.11 -15.14 -10.88
N ASP A 13 -4.04 -15.93 -11.03
CA ASP A 13 -3.96 -17.04 -11.99
C ASP A 13 -2.89 -18.06 -11.57
N SER A 14 -2.57 -19.01 -12.45
CA SER A 14 -1.40 -19.88 -12.37
C SER A 14 -0.57 -19.90 -13.66
N GLY A 15 0.75 -19.98 -13.52
CA GLY A 15 1.68 -19.93 -14.65
C GLY A 15 3.14 -19.81 -14.23
N ARG A 16 3.98 -19.41 -15.18
CA ARG A 16 5.42 -19.14 -15.01
C ARG A 16 5.83 -17.92 -15.81
N TYR A 17 6.96 -17.32 -15.46
CA TYR A 17 7.57 -16.24 -16.24
C TYR A 17 6.61 -15.08 -16.53
N ASN A 18 5.96 -14.57 -15.48
CA ASN A 18 5.04 -13.46 -15.57
C ASN A 18 5.75 -12.13 -15.92
N SER A 19 5.02 -11.20 -16.54
CA SER A 19 5.40 -9.80 -16.77
C SER A 19 4.16 -8.91 -16.71
N ILE A 20 4.33 -7.70 -16.21
CA ILE A 20 3.24 -6.73 -16.01
C ILE A 20 3.57 -5.40 -16.69
N ALA A 21 2.55 -4.77 -17.27
CA ALA A 21 2.58 -3.38 -17.70
C ALA A 21 1.28 -2.69 -17.28
N THR A 22 1.32 -1.38 -17.00
CA THR A 22 0.14 -0.66 -16.55
C THR A 22 0.12 0.77 -17.05
N ASN A 23 -1.09 1.29 -17.31
CA ASN A 23 -1.36 2.72 -17.35
C ASN A 23 -2.33 3.06 -16.20
N GLU A 24 -2.89 4.28 -16.17
CA GLU A 24 -3.77 4.68 -15.06
C GLU A 24 -5.09 3.88 -14.96
N ARG A 25 -5.48 3.14 -15.99
CA ARG A 25 -6.79 2.47 -16.09
C ARG A 25 -6.70 0.97 -16.22
N ILE A 26 -5.66 0.48 -16.88
CA ILE A 26 -5.55 -0.91 -17.32
C ILE A 26 -4.18 -1.44 -16.96
N SER A 27 -4.17 -2.66 -16.45
CA SER A 27 -2.97 -3.50 -16.34
C SER A 27 -3.04 -4.66 -17.31
N ILE A 28 -1.91 -4.99 -17.91
CA ILE A 28 -1.74 -6.17 -18.76
C ILE A 28 -0.69 -7.05 -18.12
N GLU A 29 -1.09 -8.27 -17.82
CA GLU A 29 -0.19 -9.32 -17.38
C GLU A 29 -0.02 -10.33 -18.50
N VAL A 30 1.18 -10.86 -18.67
CA VAL A 30 1.48 -11.97 -19.58
C VAL A 30 2.32 -13.02 -18.88
N HIS A 31 2.02 -14.29 -19.10
CA HIS A 31 2.77 -15.40 -18.53
C HIS A 31 2.81 -16.61 -19.47
N ASN A 32 3.71 -17.55 -19.18
CA ASN A 32 3.72 -18.88 -19.74
C ASN A 32 2.81 -19.82 -18.93
N SER A 33 2.20 -20.79 -19.62
CA SER A 33 1.52 -21.91 -18.97
C SER A 33 2.45 -22.69 -18.02
N GLU A 34 1.87 -23.47 -17.11
CA GLU A 34 2.59 -24.22 -16.09
C GLU A 34 3.48 -25.33 -16.64
N SER A 35 3.24 -25.77 -17.89
CA SER A 35 3.85 -26.98 -18.44
C SER A 35 4.30 -26.89 -19.90
N SER A 36 4.02 -25.79 -20.60
CA SER A 36 4.34 -25.64 -22.03
C SER A 36 4.78 -24.22 -22.38
N GLY A 37 5.25 -24.04 -23.61
CA GLY A 37 5.56 -22.71 -24.17
C GLY A 37 4.33 -21.86 -24.49
N LYS A 38 3.10 -22.33 -24.23
CA LYS A 38 1.90 -21.51 -24.47
C LYS A 38 1.95 -20.25 -23.60
N MET A 39 1.67 -19.10 -24.21
CA MET A 39 1.64 -17.80 -23.54
C MET A 39 0.23 -17.24 -23.49
N TRP A 40 -0.09 -16.66 -22.34
CA TRP A 40 -1.40 -16.15 -21.97
C TRP A 40 -1.30 -14.71 -21.52
N TYR A 41 -2.37 -13.95 -21.67
CA TYR A 41 -2.48 -12.60 -21.14
C TYR A 41 -3.74 -12.43 -20.29
N HIS A 42 -3.65 -11.54 -19.31
CA HIS A 42 -4.80 -10.92 -18.64
C HIS A 42 -4.88 -9.44 -18.95
N ILE A 43 -6.11 -8.94 -18.99
CA ILE A 43 -6.41 -7.52 -18.87
C ILE A 43 -7.09 -7.31 -17.53
N GLY A 44 -6.49 -6.49 -16.68
CA GLY A 44 -7.04 -6.07 -15.40
C GLY A 44 -7.49 -4.61 -15.46
N LEU A 45 -8.71 -4.33 -15.00
CA LEU A 45 -9.17 -2.94 -14.81
C LEU A 45 -8.73 -2.45 -13.43
N ILE A 46 -8.06 -1.30 -13.38
CA ILE A 46 -7.71 -0.67 -12.12
C ILE A 46 -8.99 -0.16 -11.45
N ASN A 47 -9.31 -0.71 -10.29
CA ASN A 47 -10.44 -0.29 -9.48
C ASN A 47 -9.96 0.06 -8.06
N LYS A 48 -9.73 1.36 -7.83
CA LYS A 48 -9.36 1.89 -6.51
C LYS A 48 -8.11 1.20 -5.94
N ALA A 49 -8.27 0.40 -4.88
CA ALA A 49 -7.21 -0.33 -4.19
C ALA A 49 -7.10 -1.81 -4.63
N THR A 50 -7.77 -2.20 -5.73
CA THR A 50 -7.71 -3.55 -6.30
C THR A 50 -7.65 -3.53 -7.83
N ILE A 51 -7.41 -4.70 -8.42
CA ILE A 51 -7.50 -4.92 -9.87
C ILE A 51 -8.62 -5.93 -10.14
N GLU A 52 -9.51 -5.60 -11.07
CA GLU A 52 -10.52 -6.52 -11.59
C GLU A 52 -9.94 -7.26 -12.80
N TRP A 53 -9.32 -8.41 -12.53
CA TRP A 53 -8.73 -9.26 -13.56
C TRP A 53 -9.81 -9.92 -14.42
N GLY A 54 -9.70 -9.78 -15.73
CA GLY A 54 -10.46 -10.56 -16.69
C GLY A 54 -9.87 -11.95 -16.91
N GLU A 55 -10.56 -12.76 -17.71
CA GLU A 55 -10.16 -14.13 -18.07
C GLU A 55 -8.79 -14.18 -18.76
N SER A 56 -8.05 -15.26 -18.48
CA SER A 56 -6.77 -15.58 -19.14
C SER A 56 -7.01 -15.95 -20.61
N THR A 57 -6.30 -15.31 -21.54
CA THR A 57 -6.47 -15.55 -22.98
C THR A 57 -5.17 -15.99 -23.65
N PRO A 58 -5.14 -17.13 -24.36
CA PRO A 58 -3.93 -17.59 -25.04
C PRO A 58 -3.68 -16.74 -26.29
N TYR A 59 -2.42 -16.35 -26.53
CA TYR A 59 -2.11 -15.45 -27.66
C TYR A 59 -0.89 -15.85 -28.49
N SER A 60 0.06 -16.60 -27.94
CA SER A 60 1.21 -17.12 -28.70
C SER A 60 1.90 -18.31 -28.02
N ASP A 61 3.10 -18.68 -28.50
CA ASP A 61 3.95 -19.77 -28.02
C ASP A 61 5.43 -19.33 -27.98
N GLY A 62 6.07 -19.42 -26.82
CA GLY A 62 7.43 -18.93 -26.54
C GLY A 62 7.78 -19.10 -25.06
N PHE A 63 8.82 -18.42 -24.59
CA PHE A 63 9.19 -18.37 -23.18
C PHE A 63 9.60 -16.95 -22.76
N SER A 64 9.56 -16.69 -21.46
CA SER A 64 10.01 -15.43 -20.86
C SER A 64 9.36 -14.19 -21.49
N PRO A 65 8.02 -14.11 -21.60
CA PRO A 65 7.36 -12.95 -22.18
C PRO A 65 7.59 -11.70 -21.33
N SER A 66 7.73 -10.56 -22.00
CA SER A 66 7.76 -9.24 -21.39
C SER A 66 6.82 -8.31 -22.15
N VAL A 67 6.03 -7.53 -21.41
CA VAL A 67 4.99 -6.66 -21.97
C VAL A 67 5.21 -5.21 -21.55
N ALA A 68 4.87 -4.27 -22.44
CA ALA A 68 4.80 -2.85 -22.17
C ALA A 68 3.55 -2.23 -22.82
N ILE A 69 2.98 -1.21 -22.18
CA ILE A 69 1.80 -0.46 -22.67
C ILE A 69 2.06 1.04 -22.55
N ASN A 70 1.55 1.83 -23.50
CA ASN A 70 1.55 3.30 -23.40
C ASN A 70 0.13 3.86 -23.12
N ASN A 71 0.04 5.18 -22.94
CA ASN A 71 -1.25 5.86 -22.67
C ASN A 71 -2.19 5.90 -23.88
N LYS A 72 -1.75 5.40 -25.05
CA LYS A 72 -2.59 5.21 -26.26
C LYS A 72 -3.12 3.77 -26.36
N ASN A 73 -2.98 2.97 -25.30
CA ASN A 73 -3.37 1.56 -25.24
C ASN A 73 -2.65 0.66 -26.27
N ILE A 74 -1.51 1.11 -26.81
CA ILE A 74 -0.68 0.28 -27.68
C ILE A 74 0.16 -0.60 -26.78
N VAL A 75 0.10 -1.91 -27.04
CA VAL A 75 0.80 -2.96 -26.30
C VAL A 75 1.92 -3.48 -27.17
N VAL A 76 3.08 -3.68 -26.56
CA VAL A 76 4.19 -4.40 -27.17
C VAL A 76 4.58 -5.54 -26.26
N GLU A 77 4.70 -6.72 -26.84
CA GLU A 77 5.15 -7.93 -26.16
C GLU A 77 6.40 -8.45 -26.85
N VAL A 78 7.36 -8.95 -26.07
CA VAL A 78 8.56 -9.61 -26.56
C VAL A 78 8.80 -10.92 -25.80
N HIS A 79 9.24 -11.95 -26.50
CA HIS A 79 9.54 -13.25 -25.91
C HIS A 79 10.67 -13.97 -26.64
N GLU A 80 11.21 -15.01 -26.00
CA GLU A 80 12.14 -15.93 -26.64
C GLU A 80 11.40 -17.15 -27.24
N THR A 81 11.98 -17.72 -28.29
CA THR A 81 11.42 -18.86 -29.01
C THR A 81 11.18 -20.09 -28.13
N SER A 82 10.17 -20.90 -28.46
CA SER A 82 10.05 -22.26 -27.91
C SER A 82 11.06 -23.25 -28.51
N ASN A 83 11.71 -22.90 -29.65
CA ASN A 83 12.79 -23.69 -30.24
C ASN A 83 14.16 -23.25 -29.71
N ILE A 84 14.57 -23.86 -28.60
CA ILE A 84 15.81 -23.55 -27.88
C ILE A 84 17.09 -23.61 -28.72
N LEU A 85 17.08 -24.25 -29.91
CA LEU A 85 18.25 -24.31 -30.80
C LEU A 85 18.48 -23.03 -31.60
N THR A 86 17.44 -22.20 -31.79
CA THR A 86 17.56 -20.98 -32.60
C THR A 86 17.86 -19.74 -31.78
N HIS A 87 17.51 -19.77 -30.49
CA HIS A 87 17.58 -18.63 -29.57
C HIS A 87 16.99 -17.34 -30.16
N SER A 88 15.98 -17.45 -31.04
CA SER A 88 15.36 -16.29 -31.68
C SER A 88 14.46 -15.57 -30.68
N MET A 89 14.41 -14.25 -30.77
CA MET A 89 13.48 -13.43 -30.01
C MET A 89 12.49 -12.74 -30.96
N TYR A 90 11.25 -12.65 -30.51
CA TYR A 90 10.12 -12.17 -31.29
C TYR A 90 9.43 -11.02 -30.58
N ALA A 91 8.84 -10.12 -31.36
CA ALA A 91 8.03 -9.03 -30.88
C ALA A 91 6.62 -9.10 -31.49
N LYS A 92 5.64 -8.60 -30.74
CA LYS A 92 4.27 -8.44 -31.19
C LYS A 92 3.72 -7.09 -30.76
N VAL A 93 2.90 -6.49 -31.62
CA VAL A 93 2.24 -5.22 -31.34
C VAL A 93 0.74 -5.44 -31.34
N GLY A 94 0.03 -4.82 -30.41
CA GLY A 94 -1.42 -4.87 -30.36
C GLY A 94 -2.03 -3.60 -29.81
N LEU A 95 -3.36 -3.54 -29.84
CA LEU A 95 -4.15 -2.47 -29.24
C LEU A 95 -5.12 -3.06 -28.22
N VAL A 96 -5.15 -2.54 -27.00
CA VAL A 96 -6.18 -2.91 -26.04
C VAL A 96 -7.52 -2.34 -26.49
N ASN A 97 -8.51 -3.21 -26.68
CA ASN A 97 -9.88 -2.87 -27.01
C ASN A 97 -10.84 -3.58 -26.05
N GLY A 98 -11.34 -2.84 -25.06
CA GLY A 98 -12.14 -3.40 -23.98
C GLY A 98 -11.34 -4.42 -23.18
N SER A 99 -11.86 -5.64 -23.08
CA SER A 99 -11.23 -6.77 -22.37
C SER A 99 -10.37 -7.68 -23.27
N THR A 100 -10.00 -7.21 -24.47
CA THR A 100 -9.20 -8.00 -25.43
C THR A 100 -8.04 -7.20 -26.00
N ILE A 101 -7.00 -7.89 -26.47
CA ILE A 101 -5.91 -7.27 -27.23
C ILE A 101 -6.10 -7.61 -28.71
N GLU A 102 -6.31 -6.59 -29.55
CA GLU A 102 -6.25 -6.75 -31.01
C GLU A 102 -4.78 -6.82 -31.43
N TRP A 103 -4.25 -8.04 -31.50
CA TRP A 103 -2.90 -8.27 -31.96
C TRP A 103 -2.75 -8.06 -33.47
N TRP A 104 -1.74 -7.32 -33.87
CA TRP A 104 -1.45 -7.03 -35.26
C TRP A 104 -0.38 -7.97 -35.81
N GLY A 105 -0.74 -8.69 -36.87
CA GLY A 105 0.20 -9.56 -37.56
C GLY A 105 0.57 -10.81 -36.77
N LYS A 106 1.71 -11.39 -37.13
CA LYS A 106 2.32 -12.55 -36.48
C LYS A 106 3.55 -12.08 -35.71
N ASP A 107 4.07 -12.96 -34.88
CA ASP A 107 5.31 -12.77 -34.12
C ASP A 107 6.48 -12.46 -35.06
N GLU A 108 7.08 -11.28 -34.91
CA GLU A 108 8.15 -10.79 -35.79
C GLU A 108 9.51 -10.97 -35.11
N LYS A 109 10.39 -11.79 -35.72
CA LYS A 109 11.75 -11.96 -35.22
C LYS A 109 12.53 -10.65 -35.33
N TYR A 110 13.14 -10.20 -34.23
CA TYR A 110 13.94 -8.96 -34.21
C TYR A 110 15.40 -9.17 -33.79
N ASP A 111 15.68 -10.20 -32.99
CA ASP A 111 17.04 -10.52 -32.53
C ASP A 111 17.18 -11.99 -32.14
N THR A 112 18.28 -12.32 -31.49
CA THR A 112 18.55 -13.57 -30.81
C THR A 112 19.05 -13.27 -29.39
N GLY A 113 18.66 -14.06 -28.40
CA GLY A 113 18.97 -13.80 -26.99
C GLY A 113 18.09 -14.62 -26.06
N VAL A 114 18.16 -14.32 -24.77
CA VAL A 114 17.28 -14.85 -23.72
C VAL A 114 16.93 -13.76 -22.71
N GLN A 115 15.85 -13.96 -21.96
CA GLN A 115 15.40 -13.02 -20.91
C GLN A 115 15.13 -11.59 -21.41
N PRO A 116 14.33 -11.40 -22.47
CA PRO A 116 14.04 -10.05 -22.97
C PRO A 116 13.15 -9.27 -22.00
N CYS A 117 13.35 -7.96 -21.95
CA CYS A 117 12.50 -7.01 -21.23
C CYS A 117 12.29 -5.76 -22.08
N ILE A 118 11.05 -5.25 -22.14
CA ILE A 118 10.65 -4.16 -23.02
C ILE A 118 10.02 -3.01 -22.24
N ALA A 119 10.30 -1.78 -22.66
CA ALA A 119 9.59 -0.57 -22.25
C ALA A 119 9.18 0.27 -23.47
N ILE A 120 8.07 1.01 -23.35
CA ILE A 120 7.55 1.91 -24.38
C ILE A 120 7.10 3.24 -23.76
N ASN A 121 7.30 4.35 -24.48
CA ASN A 121 6.78 5.66 -24.11
C ASN A 121 5.60 6.12 -25.00
N ASP A 122 4.99 7.25 -24.67
CA ASP A 122 3.78 7.73 -25.37
C ASP A 122 4.06 8.23 -26.80
N TYR A 123 5.33 8.48 -27.12
CA TYR A 123 5.78 8.80 -28.48
C TYR A 123 6.07 7.57 -29.34
N GLY A 124 5.86 6.37 -28.78
CA GLY A 124 6.09 5.11 -29.47
C GLY A 124 7.57 4.79 -29.67
N VAL A 125 8.45 5.34 -28.82
CA VAL A 125 9.84 4.90 -28.72
C VAL A 125 9.90 3.73 -27.74
N LEU A 126 10.69 2.71 -28.08
CA LEU A 126 10.85 1.50 -27.30
C LEU A 126 12.32 1.31 -26.92
N VAL A 127 12.54 0.72 -25.75
CA VAL A 127 13.84 0.17 -25.37
C VAL A 127 13.64 -1.28 -24.95
N GLU A 128 14.36 -2.17 -25.61
CA GLU A 128 14.43 -3.59 -25.30
C GLU A 128 15.81 -3.92 -24.73
N VAL A 129 15.86 -4.77 -23.70
CA VAL A 129 17.10 -5.30 -23.13
C VAL A 129 17.01 -6.82 -22.98
N HIS A 130 18.09 -7.53 -23.26
CA HIS A 130 18.17 -8.99 -23.11
C HIS A 130 19.57 -9.45 -22.74
N LYS A 131 19.68 -10.73 -22.40
CA LYS A 131 20.96 -11.42 -22.22
C LYS A 131 21.34 -12.19 -23.47
N SER A 132 22.64 -12.29 -23.76
CA SER A 132 23.17 -13.25 -24.72
C SER A 132 22.73 -14.68 -24.37
N GLN A 133 22.62 -15.50 -25.41
CA GLN A 133 22.15 -16.89 -25.38
C GLN A 133 23.03 -17.79 -24.50
N SER A 134 24.33 -17.48 -24.41
CA SER A 134 25.32 -18.39 -23.82
C SER A 134 26.29 -17.72 -22.85
N HIS A 135 26.26 -16.40 -22.74
CA HIS A 135 27.16 -15.64 -21.87
C HIS A 135 26.36 -14.63 -21.06
N ASP A 136 26.88 -14.26 -19.89
CA ASP A 136 26.31 -13.20 -19.07
C ASP A 136 26.75 -11.83 -19.62
N VAL A 137 26.30 -11.54 -20.84
CA VAL A 137 26.49 -10.26 -21.54
C VAL A 137 25.12 -9.73 -21.91
N LEU A 138 24.88 -8.45 -21.58
CA LEU A 138 23.61 -7.79 -21.78
C LEU A 138 23.64 -6.91 -23.04
N TYR A 139 22.52 -6.91 -23.74
CA TYR A 139 22.31 -6.20 -25.00
C TYR A 139 21.06 -5.32 -24.90
N TYR A 140 21.06 -4.21 -25.64
CA TYR A 140 19.88 -3.37 -25.80
C TYR A 140 19.58 -3.06 -27.27
N ARG A 141 18.32 -2.70 -27.53
CA ARG A 141 17.87 -2.13 -28.80
C ARG A 141 16.95 -0.95 -28.55
N VAL A 142 17.07 0.09 -29.37
CA VAL A 142 16.07 1.16 -29.46
C VAL A 142 15.17 0.91 -30.66
N GLY A 143 13.86 0.91 -30.44
CA GLY A 143 12.85 0.73 -31.47
C GLY A 143 11.94 1.95 -31.61
N LYS A 144 11.25 2.06 -32.74
CA LYS A 144 10.17 3.03 -32.93
C LYS A 144 8.95 2.36 -33.56
N LEU A 145 7.77 2.61 -32.99
CA LEU A 145 6.50 2.22 -33.59
C LEU A 145 6.34 2.89 -34.96
N ASN A 146 6.04 2.07 -35.96
CA ASN A 146 5.75 2.50 -37.32
C ASN A 146 4.41 1.89 -37.77
N GLY A 147 3.32 2.57 -37.42
CA GLY A 147 1.97 2.03 -37.60
C GLY A 147 1.74 0.81 -36.71
N LYS A 148 1.65 -0.38 -37.31
CA LYS A 148 1.34 -1.64 -36.62
C LYS A 148 2.56 -2.53 -36.36
N THR A 149 3.78 -2.08 -36.70
CA THR A 149 5.03 -2.83 -36.53
C THR A 149 6.09 -1.98 -35.83
N ILE A 150 7.24 -2.58 -35.53
CA ILE A 150 8.36 -1.90 -34.88
C ILE A 150 9.53 -1.78 -35.88
N SER A 151 10.05 -0.56 -36.02
CA SER A 151 11.32 -0.31 -36.73
C SER A 151 12.46 -0.34 -35.71
N TRP A 152 13.21 -1.44 -35.69
CA TRP A 152 14.31 -1.64 -34.74
C TRP A 152 15.64 -1.02 -35.22
N GLY A 153 16.32 -0.34 -34.31
CA GLY A 153 17.74 0.01 -34.42
C GLY A 153 18.65 -1.20 -34.29
N LYS A 154 19.97 -0.95 -34.24
CA LYS A 154 20.97 -1.99 -34.05
C LYS A 154 20.90 -2.60 -32.64
N SER A 155 21.43 -3.81 -32.52
CA SER A 155 21.70 -4.45 -31.22
C SER A 155 23.06 -4.00 -30.70
N HIS A 156 23.13 -3.65 -29.42
CA HIS A 156 24.30 -3.10 -28.77
C HIS A 156 24.57 -3.86 -27.47
N ASP A 157 25.75 -4.46 -27.33
CA ASP A 157 26.21 -4.91 -26.02
C ASP A 157 26.54 -3.70 -25.14
N TYR A 158 26.33 -3.82 -23.82
CA TYR A 158 26.54 -2.69 -22.93
C TYR A 158 27.20 -3.02 -21.59
N GLU A 159 27.05 -4.25 -21.09
CA GLU A 159 27.70 -4.72 -19.87
C GLU A 159 27.61 -6.24 -19.73
N LYS A 160 28.24 -6.79 -18.69
CA LYS A 160 28.06 -8.15 -18.24
C LYS A 160 27.00 -8.24 -17.17
N GLY A 161 26.21 -9.31 -17.17
CA GLY A 161 25.16 -9.55 -16.19
C GLY A 161 24.05 -10.46 -16.72
N SER A 162 22.98 -10.54 -15.95
CA SER A 162 21.79 -11.33 -16.26
C SER A 162 20.52 -10.71 -15.68
N LYS A 163 19.34 -11.22 -16.06
CA LYS A 163 18.04 -10.77 -15.54
C LYS A 163 17.82 -9.24 -15.71
N PRO A 164 18.01 -8.67 -16.91
CA PRO A 164 17.85 -7.24 -17.10
C PRO A 164 16.38 -6.83 -17.01
N SER A 165 16.13 -5.60 -16.57
CA SER A 165 14.84 -4.93 -16.60
C SER A 165 15.05 -3.46 -16.96
N VAL A 166 14.16 -2.89 -17.78
CA VAL A 166 14.30 -1.53 -18.30
C VAL A 166 13.01 -0.74 -18.19
N ALA A 167 13.12 0.56 -17.92
CA ALA A 167 12.01 1.51 -17.93
C ALA A 167 12.43 2.82 -18.59
N ILE A 168 11.49 3.52 -19.24
CA ILE A 168 11.76 4.77 -19.96
C ILE A 168 10.71 5.85 -19.67
N THR A 169 11.12 7.11 -19.77
CA THR A 169 10.23 8.28 -19.68
C THR A 169 9.87 8.83 -21.06
N ASN A 170 8.87 9.70 -21.14
CA ASN A 170 8.55 10.45 -22.37
C ASN A 170 9.65 11.45 -22.74
N SER A 171 10.41 11.94 -21.76
CA SER A 171 11.54 12.83 -21.99
C SER A 171 12.80 12.12 -22.48
N GLY A 172 12.82 10.78 -22.52
CA GLY A 172 13.91 9.98 -23.09
C GLY A 172 14.94 9.49 -22.08
N TRP A 173 14.72 9.68 -20.78
CA TRP A 173 15.49 8.97 -19.76
C TRP A 173 15.23 7.46 -19.82
N VAL A 174 16.30 6.69 -19.60
CA VAL A 174 16.29 5.23 -19.51
C VAL A 174 16.90 4.83 -18.18
N VAL A 175 16.24 3.93 -17.47
CA VAL A 175 16.82 3.24 -16.32
C VAL A 175 16.80 1.75 -16.61
N GLU A 176 17.96 1.12 -16.44
CA GLU A 176 18.14 -0.32 -16.56
C GLU A 176 18.66 -0.86 -15.23
N VAL A 177 18.16 -2.02 -14.82
CA VAL A 177 18.67 -2.78 -13.66
C VAL A 177 18.93 -4.23 -14.05
N HIS A 178 20.00 -4.80 -13.50
CA HIS A 178 20.36 -6.19 -13.74
C HIS A 178 21.03 -6.81 -12.52
N GLN A 179 21.15 -8.14 -12.56
CA GLN A 179 21.97 -8.92 -11.65
C GLN A 179 23.40 -9.04 -12.23
N SER A 180 24.40 -8.62 -11.46
CA SER A 180 25.82 -8.75 -11.80
C SER A 180 26.27 -10.22 -11.83
N GLU A 181 27.45 -10.42 -12.40
CA GLU A 181 28.21 -11.68 -12.23
C GLU A 181 28.56 -11.93 -10.74
N SER A 182 29.10 -13.11 -10.43
CA SER A 182 29.42 -13.54 -9.07
C SER A 182 30.44 -12.65 -8.34
N PRO A 183 30.21 -12.27 -7.07
CA PRO A 183 29.00 -12.51 -6.28
C PRO A 183 27.83 -11.65 -6.78
N ALA A 184 26.63 -12.25 -6.84
CA ALA A 184 25.45 -11.57 -7.36
C ALA A 184 25.16 -10.29 -6.55
N LYS A 185 25.08 -9.16 -7.24
CA LYS A 185 24.59 -7.87 -6.75
C LYS A 185 23.65 -7.28 -7.77
N LEU A 186 22.81 -6.37 -7.34
CA LEU A 186 21.96 -5.60 -8.22
C LEU A 186 22.68 -4.31 -8.63
N HIS A 187 22.70 -4.06 -9.93
CA HIS A 187 23.32 -2.92 -10.57
C HIS A 187 22.28 -2.13 -11.35
N TYR A 188 22.46 -0.82 -11.45
CA TYR A 188 21.64 0.02 -12.31
C TYR A 188 22.48 0.89 -13.24
N ARG A 189 21.86 1.33 -14.33
CA ARG A 189 22.38 2.36 -15.24
C ARG A 189 21.32 3.40 -15.51
N VAL A 190 21.74 4.66 -15.58
CA VAL A 190 20.92 5.76 -16.10
C VAL A 190 21.45 6.14 -17.48
N GLY A 191 20.55 6.28 -18.45
CA GLY A 191 20.91 6.67 -19.81
C GLY A 191 19.91 7.66 -20.40
N HIS A 192 20.25 8.20 -21.56
CA HIS A 192 19.34 9.02 -22.36
C HIS A 192 19.30 8.53 -23.80
N ILE A 193 18.10 8.39 -24.35
CA ILE A 193 17.90 7.96 -25.74
C ILE A 193 18.49 9.01 -26.70
N ASN A 194 19.24 8.55 -27.69
CA ASN A 194 19.87 9.36 -28.72
C ASN A 194 19.73 8.66 -30.08
N GLY A 195 18.66 8.98 -30.81
CA GLY A 195 18.33 8.31 -32.07
C GLY A 195 17.99 6.84 -31.85
N ASP A 196 18.77 5.94 -32.44
CA ASP A 196 18.67 4.49 -32.32
C ASP A 196 19.64 3.89 -31.28
N SER A 197 20.26 4.74 -30.45
CA SER A 197 21.23 4.37 -29.41
C SER A 197 20.89 5.00 -28.05
N ILE A 198 21.61 4.60 -26.99
CA ILE A 198 21.45 5.16 -25.65
C ILE A 198 22.81 5.66 -25.17
N ASN A 199 22.84 6.92 -24.71
CA ASN A 199 24.02 7.48 -24.05
C ASN A 199 24.00 7.05 -22.57
N TRP A 200 24.68 5.95 -22.26
CA TRP A 200 24.72 5.38 -20.91
C TRP A 200 25.72 6.10 -19.98
N SER A 201 25.34 6.20 -18.71
CA SER A 201 26.27 6.45 -17.61
C SER A 201 26.95 5.16 -17.14
N ASN A 202 27.80 5.29 -16.11
CA ASN A 202 28.44 4.15 -15.48
C ASN A 202 27.39 3.26 -14.78
N SER A 203 27.67 1.96 -14.71
CA SER A 203 26.93 1.02 -13.88
C SER A 203 27.29 1.17 -12.41
N ILE A 204 26.27 1.16 -11.56
CA ILE A 204 26.39 1.44 -10.13
C ILE A 204 25.71 0.30 -9.34
N PRO A 205 26.44 -0.40 -8.45
CA PRO A 205 25.82 -1.36 -7.53
C PRO A 205 24.95 -0.62 -6.52
N TYR A 206 23.76 -1.15 -6.21
CA TYR A 206 22.84 -0.49 -5.28
C TYR A 206 22.29 -1.40 -4.17
N GLN A 207 22.18 -2.71 -4.43
CA GLN A 207 21.54 -3.61 -3.48
C GLN A 207 22.06 -5.06 -3.62
N ASP A 208 21.92 -5.84 -2.55
CA ASP A 208 22.04 -7.29 -2.60
C ASP A 208 20.64 -7.88 -2.90
N GLY A 209 20.49 -8.55 -4.05
CA GLY A 209 19.28 -9.29 -4.41
C GLY A 209 19.47 -10.11 -5.68
N ILE A 210 18.39 -10.73 -6.15
CA ILE A 210 18.27 -11.40 -7.45
C ILE A 210 16.95 -11.02 -8.13
N ASN A 211 16.81 -11.30 -9.43
CA ASN A 211 15.59 -11.07 -10.20
C ASN A 211 15.00 -9.65 -10.07
N PRO A 212 15.76 -8.57 -10.34
CA PRO A 212 15.27 -7.21 -10.20
C PRO A 212 14.23 -6.86 -11.27
N SER A 213 13.34 -5.92 -10.95
CA SER A 213 12.40 -5.29 -11.89
C SER A 213 12.24 -3.82 -11.56
N ILE A 214 12.29 -2.98 -12.60
CA ILE A 214 12.25 -1.52 -12.46
C ILE A 214 11.04 -0.93 -13.21
N ALA A 215 10.43 0.11 -12.65
CA ALA A 215 9.47 0.94 -13.35
C ALA A 215 9.67 2.43 -12.97
N ILE A 216 9.29 3.33 -13.88
CA ILE A 216 9.57 4.77 -13.75
C ILE A 216 8.37 5.64 -14.13
N THR A 217 8.15 6.73 -13.39
CA THR A 217 7.20 7.79 -13.73
C THR A 217 7.82 8.79 -14.70
N ASP A 218 6.99 9.62 -15.34
CA ASP A 218 7.51 10.57 -16.35
C ASP A 218 8.40 11.67 -15.75
N ASP A 219 8.21 11.97 -14.46
CA ASP A 219 9.03 12.92 -13.70
C ASP A 219 10.22 12.26 -12.97
N GLY A 220 10.54 11.01 -13.29
CA GLY A 220 11.77 10.36 -12.88
C GLY A 220 11.76 9.75 -11.48
N ARG A 221 10.59 9.53 -10.88
CA ARG A 221 10.44 8.67 -9.69
C ARG A 221 10.41 7.21 -10.10
N ILE A 222 11.00 6.37 -9.27
CA ILE A 222 11.32 4.98 -9.58
C ILE A 222 10.71 4.09 -8.51
N ILE A 223 10.19 2.94 -8.94
CA ILE A 223 9.96 1.79 -8.08
C ILE A 223 10.83 0.62 -8.55
N GLU A 224 11.41 -0.07 -7.59
CA GLU A 224 12.20 -1.28 -7.82
C GLU A 224 11.70 -2.39 -6.90
N VAL A 225 11.63 -3.60 -7.44
CA VAL A 225 11.37 -4.82 -6.67
C VAL A 225 12.38 -5.89 -7.02
N HIS A 226 12.78 -6.68 -6.03
CA HIS A 226 13.70 -7.80 -6.20
C HIS A 226 13.41 -8.92 -5.21
N GLU A 227 14.04 -10.06 -5.45
CA GLU A 227 14.01 -11.22 -4.58
C GLU A 227 15.29 -11.27 -3.71
N SER A 228 15.11 -11.71 -2.46
CA SER A 228 16.20 -11.97 -1.52
C SER A 228 17.24 -12.94 -2.10
N GLN A 229 18.52 -12.77 -1.74
CA GLN A 229 19.59 -13.71 -2.13
C GLN A 229 19.56 -15.03 -1.34
N GLY A 230 18.77 -15.09 -0.26
CA GLY A 230 18.77 -16.17 0.74
C GLY A 230 17.40 -16.81 0.94
N ILE A 231 16.95 -16.91 2.20
CA ILE A 231 15.57 -17.35 2.48
C ILE A 231 14.57 -16.37 1.86
N THR A 232 13.39 -16.91 1.55
CA THR A 232 12.41 -16.28 0.69
C THR A 232 12.00 -14.89 1.16
N GLY A 233 11.70 -14.02 0.20
CA GLY A 233 11.33 -12.65 0.49
C GLY A 233 11.42 -11.76 -0.73
N LEU A 234 10.35 -11.02 -0.98
CA LEU A 234 10.25 -9.98 -1.97
C LEU A 234 10.48 -8.62 -1.30
N TRP A 235 11.36 -7.85 -1.92
CA TRP A 235 11.80 -6.55 -1.42
C TRP A 235 11.39 -5.46 -2.39
N GLN A 236 11.08 -4.29 -1.85
CA GLN A 236 10.71 -3.10 -2.60
C GLN A 236 11.57 -1.92 -2.17
N MET A 237 11.76 -0.97 -3.08
CA MET A 237 12.34 0.34 -2.78
C MET A 237 11.86 1.39 -3.79
N SER A 238 11.97 2.66 -3.40
CA SER A 238 11.70 3.79 -4.27
C SER A 238 12.99 4.56 -4.56
N GLY A 239 13.01 5.32 -5.65
CA GLY A 239 14.13 6.18 -5.99
C GLY A 239 13.74 7.38 -6.82
N VAL A 240 14.68 8.30 -7.01
CA VAL A 240 14.51 9.45 -7.90
C VAL A 240 15.77 9.61 -8.75
N ILE A 241 15.61 9.81 -10.06
CA ILE A 241 16.72 10.17 -10.95
C ILE A 241 17.35 11.47 -10.45
N ASN A 242 18.66 11.44 -10.23
CA ASN A 242 19.47 12.59 -9.88
C ASN A 242 20.70 12.64 -10.81
N GLY A 243 20.51 13.29 -11.96
CA GLY A 243 21.51 13.38 -13.02
C GLY A 243 21.83 11.98 -13.59
N THR A 244 23.05 11.51 -13.36
CA THR A 244 23.52 10.18 -13.82
C THR A 244 23.43 9.11 -12.75
N SER A 245 22.71 9.35 -11.66
CA SER A 245 22.57 8.45 -10.52
C SER A 245 21.12 8.39 -10.05
N ILE A 246 20.81 7.44 -9.16
CA ILE A 246 19.50 7.34 -8.50
C ILE A 246 19.71 7.57 -7.00
N LEU A 247 18.90 8.45 -6.41
CA LEU A 247 18.79 8.59 -4.97
C LEU A 247 17.76 7.58 -4.46
N TRP A 248 18.24 6.51 -3.84
CA TRP A 248 17.43 5.38 -3.36
C TRP A 248 16.93 5.59 -1.93
N SER A 249 15.73 5.08 -1.66
CA SER A 249 15.23 4.85 -0.30
C SER A 249 15.72 3.51 0.26
N LYS A 250 15.44 3.23 1.53
CA LYS A 250 15.76 1.95 2.16
C LYS A 250 14.85 0.85 1.59
N ALA A 251 15.43 -0.31 1.27
CA ALA A 251 14.64 -1.46 0.87
C ALA A 251 13.88 -2.08 2.06
N THR A 252 12.65 -2.50 1.81
CA THR A 252 11.78 -3.16 2.78
C THR A 252 11.22 -4.46 2.21
N ASN A 253 11.10 -5.49 3.05
CA ASN A 253 10.40 -6.71 2.69
C ASN A 253 8.88 -6.46 2.71
N PHE A 254 8.15 -7.01 1.75
CA PHE A 254 6.70 -6.78 1.65
C PHE A 254 5.88 -8.04 1.40
N ASP A 255 6.51 -9.09 0.87
CA ASP A 255 5.86 -10.36 0.61
C ASP A 255 6.91 -11.48 0.44
N SER A 256 6.45 -12.64 0.03
CA SER A 256 7.17 -13.89 -0.17
C SER A 256 6.79 -14.45 -1.55
N GLY A 257 7.74 -14.99 -2.31
CA GLY A 257 7.52 -15.32 -3.72
C GLY A 257 8.80 -15.37 -4.53
N SER A 258 8.66 -15.48 -5.86
CA SER A 258 9.77 -15.52 -6.80
C SER A 258 9.51 -14.70 -8.05
N THR A 259 10.59 -14.25 -8.70
CA THR A 259 10.56 -13.53 -9.99
C THR A 259 9.59 -12.33 -10.02
N PRO A 260 9.73 -11.37 -9.09
CA PRO A 260 8.83 -10.23 -9.04
C PRO A 260 8.98 -9.35 -10.29
N LYS A 261 7.86 -8.76 -10.73
CA LYS A 261 7.80 -7.74 -11.78
C LYS A 261 6.99 -6.56 -11.30
N ALA A 262 7.41 -5.37 -11.69
CA ALA A 262 6.76 -4.11 -11.33
C ALA A 262 6.44 -3.28 -12.58
N ALA A 263 5.30 -2.60 -12.54
CA ALA A 263 4.90 -1.58 -13.49
C ALA A 263 4.34 -0.36 -12.75
N ILE A 264 4.48 0.83 -13.32
CA ILE A 264 3.93 2.06 -12.77
C ILE A 264 3.36 2.93 -13.88
N SER A 265 2.24 3.60 -13.61
CA SER A 265 1.70 4.61 -14.52
C SER A 265 2.65 5.82 -14.57
N SER A 266 2.65 6.55 -15.68
CA SER A 266 3.46 7.76 -15.87
C SER A 266 3.28 8.82 -14.78
N SER A 267 2.13 8.84 -14.10
CA SER A 267 1.80 9.75 -13.00
C SER A 267 2.19 9.25 -11.62
N GLY A 268 2.49 7.95 -11.46
CA GLY A 268 2.74 7.32 -10.16
C GLY A 268 1.49 6.95 -9.36
N GLN A 269 0.29 7.22 -9.87
CA GLN A 269 -0.99 6.96 -9.18
C GLN A 269 -1.37 5.48 -9.12
N VAL A 270 -0.80 4.67 -10.02
CA VAL A 270 -1.01 3.23 -10.13
C VAL A 270 0.34 2.57 -10.24
N ALA A 271 0.67 1.71 -9.28
CA ALA A 271 1.82 0.83 -9.31
C ALA A 271 1.33 -0.61 -9.12
N VAL A 272 1.79 -1.54 -9.94
CA VAL A 272 1.39 -2.94 -9.87
C VAL A 272 2.63 -3.80 -9.73
N GLN A 273 2.61 -4.70 -8.76
CA GLN A 273 3.59 -5.75 -8.58
C GLN A 273 2.91 -7.09 -8.85
N VAL A 274 3.60 -7.97 -9.57
CA VAL A 274 3.21 -9.37 -9.73
C VAL A 274 4.39 -10.28 -9.45
N HIS A 275 4.13 -11.49 -8.97
CA HIS A 275 5.16 -12.50 -8.76
C HIS A 275 4.60 -13.92 -8.86
N ALA A 276 5.50 -14.89 -8.97
CA ALA A 276 5.17 -16.31 -8.92
C ALA A 276 5.30 -16.84 -7.49
N SER A 277 4.56 -17.91 -7.20
CA SER A 277 4.67 -18.64 -5.92
C SER A 277 6.10 -19.13 -5.68
N GLU A 278 6.40 -19.42 -4.42
CA GLU A 278 7.62 -20.11 -4.06
C GLU A 278 7.55 -21.61 -4.42
N GLY A 279 8.70 -22.20 -4.71
CA GLY A 279 8.84 -23.64 -4.88
C GLY A 279 8.13 -24.19 -6.11
N LEU A 280 7.33 -25.26 -5.93
CA LEU A 280 6.68 -26.01 -7.02
C LEU A 280 5.23 -25.59 -7.28
N SER A 281 4.72 -24.60 -6.55
CA SER A 281 3.40 -24.02 -6.85
C SER A 281 3.49 -23.13 -8.09
N PHE A 282 2.43 -23.12 -8.90
CA PHE A 282 2.35 -22.25 -10.08
C PHE A 282 1.48 -21.02 -9.85
N GLY A 283 1.01 -20.75 -8.64
CA GLY A 283 0.18 -19.57 -8.39
C GLY A 283 0.89 -18.27 -8.76
N LEU A 284 0.19 -17.39 -9.46
CA LEU A 284 0.60 -16.03 -9.77
C LEU A 284 -0.15 -15.06 -8.87
N TRP A 285 0.57 -14.09 -8.34
CA TRP A 285 0.10 -13.21 -7.28
C TRP A 285 0.30 -11.75 -7.67
N TYR A 286 -0.62 -10.88 -7.26
CA TYR A 286 -0.52 -9.44 -7.53
C TYR A 286 -0.72 -8.60 -6.27
N SER A 287 -0.01 -7.47 -6.23
CA SER A 287 -0.27 -6.37 -5.31
C SER A 287 -0.35 -5.05 -6.06
N LEU A 288 -1.39 -4.27 -5.80
CA LEU A 288 -1.51 -2.89 -6.26
C LEU A 288 -0.85 -1.94 -5.25
N SER A 289 -0.43 -0.75 -5.67
CA SER A 289 0.05 0.34 -4.83
C SER A 289 0.06 1.69 -5.59
N ARG A 290 0.64 2.73 -5.00
CA ARG A 290 0.95 4.02 -5.63
C ARG A 290 2.11 4.71 -4.93
N LEU A 291 2.79 5.61 -5.64
CA LEU A 291 3.75 6.51 -5.00
C LEU A 291 3.02 7.53 -4.14
N MET A 292 3.40 7.61 -2.86
CA MET A 292 2.79 8.51 -1.91
C MET A 292 3.76 8.81 -0.77
N ASN A 293 3.70 10.02 -0.20
CA ASN A 293 4.36 10.29 1.07
C ASN A 293 3.45 9.86 2.23
N THR A 294 3.52 8.59 2.61
CA THR A 294 2.71 8.03 3.71
C THR A 294 3.02 8.63 5.08
N ALA A 295 4.19 9.26 5.24
CA ALA A 295 4.55 9.97 6.46
C ALA A 295 3.87 11.34 6.57
N ASP A 296 3.47 11.99 5.47
CA ASP A 296 2.84 13.33 5.49
C ASP A 296 1.52 13.38 4.71
N PHE A 297 0.82 12.25 4.61
CA PHE A 297 -0.35 12.19 3.74
C PHE A 297 -1.48 13.13 4.20
N MET A 298 -1.67 13.37 5.51
CA MET A 298 -2.71 14.30 5.95
C MET A 298 -2.35 15.74 5.60
N ARG A 299 -1.09 16.14 5.77
CA ARG A 299 -0.59 17.45 5.33
C ARG A 299 -0.81 17.65 3.83
N ASP A 300 -0.42 16.65 3.04
CA ASP A 300 -0.47 16.74 1.58
C ASP A 300 -1.93 16.75 1.08
N LEU A 301 -2.86 16.14 1.82
CA LEU A 301 -4.31 16.14 1.53
C LEU A 301 -5.09 17.26 2.23
N LEU A 302 -4.47 18.04 3.11
CA LEU A 302 -5.14 19.06 3.93
C LEU A 302 -5.97 20.07 3.10
N PRO A 303 -5.52 20.55 1.91
CA PRO A 303 -6.34 21.44 1.09
C PRO A 303 -7.71 20.87 0.70
N LEU A 304 -7.86 19.53 0.73
CA LEU A 304 -9.08 18.83 0.38
C LEU A 304 -9.88 18.36 1.62
N THR A 305 -9.23 18.32 2.79
CA THR A 305 -9.82 17.76 4.02
C THR A 305 -9.96 18.76 5.17
N GLN A 306 -9.50 20.01 5.01
CA GLN A 306 -9.45 20.99 6.11
C GLN A 306 -10.81 21.21 6.82
N ASP A 307 -11.92 21.13 6.10
CA ASP A 307 -13.27 21.35 6.65
C ASP A 307 -13.95 20.05 7.13
N LEU A 308 -13.33 18.90 6.91
CA LEU A 308 -13.87 17.62 7.34
C LEU A 308 -13.57 17.40 8.83
N PRO A 309 -14.59 17.10 9.65
CA PRO A 309 -14.38 16.77 11.05
C PRO A 309 -13.74 15.38 11.20
N LEU A 310 -13.11 15.11 12.34
CA LEU A 310 -12.46 13.83 12.63
C LEU A 310 -13.37 12.61 12.38
N LYS A 311 -14.67 12.69 12.70
CA LYS A 311 -15.67 11.63 12.41
C LYS A 311 -15.96 11.40 10.93
N LYS A 312 -15.37 12.22 10.04
CA LYS A 312 -15.43 12.06 8.59
C LYS A 312 -14.10 11.62 7.98
N MET A 313 -13.19 11.13 8.81
CA MET A 313 -11.89 10.60 8.39
C MET A 313 -11.84 9.08 8.60
N VAL A 314 -10.95 8.43 7.84
CA VAL A 314 -10.67 6.98 7.84
C VAL A 314 -9.17 6.75 8.03
N PHE A 315 -8.77 6.19 9.15
CA PHE A 315 -7.37 6.03 9.50
C PHE A 315 -6.95 4.56 9.42
N PRO A 316 -5.77 4.27 8.84
CA PRO A 316 -5.04 3.05 9.18
C PRO A 316 -4.74 3.07 10.69
N ALA A 317 -5.03 1.97 11.35
CA ALA A 317 -4.93 1.84 12.79
C ALA A 317 -4.27 0.53 13.17
N SER A 318 -3.41 0.58 14.19
CA SER A 318 -2.66 -0.58 14.64
C SER A 318 -3.25 -1.15 15.92
N HIS A 319 -3.63 -2.43 15.85
CA HIS A 319 -4.07 -3.22 16.99
C HIS A 319 -2.86 -3.66 17.82
N ASP A 320 -2.98 -3.51 19.15
CA ASP A 320 -1.91 -3.80 20.10
C ASP A 320 -0.58 -3.20 19.63
N ALA A 321 -0.60 -1.90 19.31
CA ALA A 321 0.42 -1.26 18.46
C ALA A 321 1.85 -1.35 19.00
N GLY A 322 2.02 -1.54 20.32
CA GLY A 322 3.33 -1.74 20.93
C GLY A 322 3.83 -3.18 20.93
N MET A 323 3.08 -4.17 20.46
CA MET A 323 3.49 -5.58 20.51
C MET A 323 4.36 -5.96 19.29
N TYR A 324 5.55 -5.35 19.21
CA TYR A 324 6.53 -5.56 18.13
C TYR A 324 7.89 -6.13 18.58
N THR A 325 8.05 -6.44 19.88
CA THR A 325 9.31 -6.99 20.41
C THR A 325 9.59 -8.41 19.93
N HIS A 326 10.87 -8.76 19.85
CA HIS A 326 11.35 -10.09 19.49
C HIS A 326 11.71 -10.91 20.73
N GLY A 327 11.72 -12.25 20.61
CA GLY A 327 12.06 -13.14 21.72
C GLY A 327 10.98 -14.20 21.96
N LEU A 328 10.74 -14.57 23.23
CA LEU A 328 9.60 -15.44 23.59
C LEU A 328 8.25 -14.70 23.43
N GLU A 329 8.32 -13.37 23.39
CA GLU A 329 7.23 -12.42 23.19
C GLU A 329 6.62 -12.51 21.77
N THR A 330 7.31 -13.15 20.81
CA THR A 330 6.80 -13.32 19.43
C THR A 330 5.47 -14.07 19.36
N LEU A 331 5.12 -14.81 20.41
CA LEU A 331 3.85 -15.52 20.49
C LEU A 331 2.64 -14.58 20.53
N GLY A 332 2.81 -13.37 21.07
CA GLY A 332 1.80 -12.31 21.13
C GLY A 332 2.09 -11.11 20.24
N LYS A 333 3.05 -11.24 19.32
CA LYS A 333 3.44 -10.16 18.39
C LYS A 333 2.31 -9.86 17.41
N THR A 334 1.92 -8.60 17.32
CA THR A 334 0.89 -8.11 16.40
C THR A 334 1.42 -7.17 15.35
N GLN A 335 2.64 -6.61 15.48
CA GLN A 335 3.23 -5.68 14.50
C GLN A 335 4.72 -5.99 14.29
N ASP A 336 5.26 -5.90 13.06
CA ASP A 336 6.73 -5.96 12.89
C ASP A 336 7.41 -4.61 13.07
N LEU A 337 6.69 -3.52 12.81
CA LEU A 337 7.18 -2.16 12.85
C LEU A 337 7.10 -1.57 14.28
N ASN A 338 8.12 -0.79 14.66
CA ASN A 338 8.02 0.07 15.85
C ASN A 338 7.10 1.28 15.58
N LEU A 339 6.80 2.10 16.60
CA LEU A 339 5.84 3.20 16.44
C LEU A 339 6.27 4.24 15.41
N TYR A 340 7.57 4.53 15.32
CA TYR A 340 8.10 5.46 14.33
C TYR A 340 7.84 4.94 12.91
N GLN A 341 8.16 3.66 12.66
CA GLN A 341 7.96 3.03 11.37
C GLN A 341 6.48 2.86 11.03
N GLN A 342 5.61 2.58 12.01
CA GLN A 342 4.16 2.55 11.80
C GLN A 342 3.64 3.94 11.40
N LEU A 343 4.14 5.02 12.01
CA LEU A 343 3.83 6.41 11.62
C LEU A 343 4.32 6.71 10.20
N GLU A 344 5.56 6.35 9.86
CA GLU A 344 6.08 6.46 8.48
C GLU A 344 5.23 5.66 7.48
N ALA A 345 4.70 4.52 7.91
CA ALA A 345 3.87 3.66 7.08
C ALA A 345 2.43 4.16 6.92
N GLY A 346 2.02 5.20 7.66
CA GLY A 346 0.71 5.86 7.54
C GLY A 346 -0.28 5.56 8.66
N VAL A 347 0.10 4.79 9.69
CA VAL A 347 -0.76 4.54 10.86
C VAL A 347 -0.97 5.83 11.65
N ARG A 348 -2.21 6.08 12.09
CA ARG A 348 -2.60 7.31 12.81
C ARG A 348 -3.49 7.07 14.02
N TYR A 349 -3.83 5.82 14.31
CA TYR A 349 -4.48 5.41 15.55
C TYR A 349 -3.75 4.21 16.12
N PHE A 350 -3.42 4.28 17.41
CA PHE A 350 -2.58 3.31 18.09
C PHE A 350 -3.24 2.86 19.39
N ASP A 351 -3.49 1.56 19.54
CA ASP A 351 -3.92 0.99 20.82
C ASP A 351 -2.71 0.57 21.66
N LEU A 352 -2.51 1.28 22.76
CA LEU A 352 -1.41 1.12 23.68
C LEU A 352 -1.96 0.61 25.03
N ARG A 353 -1.45 -0.53 25.48
CA ARG A 353 -1.94 -1.20 26.68
C ARG A 353 -0.81 -1.29 27.73
N PRO A 354 -0.66 -0.30 28.61
CA PRO A 354 0.47 -0.28 29.54
C PRO A 354 0.23 -1.15 30.79
N ASP A 355 1.30 -1.71 31.35
CA ASP A 355 1.33 -2.40 32.65
C ASP A 355 1.84 -1.50 33.79
N LYS A 356 1.76 -2.01 35.02
CA LYS A 356 2.24 -1.35 36.25
C LYS A 356 3.71 -0.96 36.25
N ASN A 357 4.52 -1.53 35.36
CA ASN A 357 5.94 -1.22 35.20
C ASN A 357 6.19 -0.21 34.07
N LEU A 358 5.12 0.32 33.46
CA LEU A 358 5.16 1.24 32.32
C LEU A 358 5.82 0.62 31.09
N ASN A 359 5.54 -0.67 30.86
CA ASN A 359 5.77 -1.33 29.57
C ASN A 359 4.44 -1.52 28.86
N ILE A 360 4.47 -1.59 27.53
CA ILE A 360 3.33 -2.12 26.78
C ILE A 360 3.18 -3.61 27.11
N TYR A 361 1.95 -4.09 27.22
CA TYR A 361 1.66 -5.44 27.67
C TYR A 361 0.37 -5.98 27.07
N HIS A 362 0.46 -7.21 26.54
CA HIS A 362 -0.70 -8.00 26.13
C HIS A 362 -0.38 -9.49 26.27
N GLY A 363 -0.46 -10.01 27.50
CA GLY A 363 -0.04 -11.38 27.87
C GLY A 363 1.47 -11.61 27.84
N PHE A 364 2.20 -10.80 27.06
CA PHE A 364 3.65 -10.71 26.98
C PHE A 364 4.09 -9.25 27.13
N THR A 365 5.31 -9.03 27.63
CA THR A 365 5.89 -7.70 27.80
C THR A 365 6.42 -7.19 26.46
N GLY A 366 5.89 -6.05 26.02
CA GLY A 366 6.38 -5.28 24.90
C GLY A 366 7.48 -4.27 25.31
N PRO A 367 7.72 -3.23 24.51
CA PRO A 367 8.66 -2.16 24.79
C PRO A 367 8.22 -1.32 25.99
N SER A 368 9.13 -0.51 26.52
CA SER A 368 8.76 0.49 27.51
C SER A 368 7.85 1.56 26.90
N VAL A 369 6.95 2.14 27.70
CA VAL A 369 6.16 3.30 27.27
C VAL A 369 7.06 4.47 26.87
N GLN A 370 8.23 4.63 27.49
CA GLN A 370 9.17 5.69 27.10
C GLN A 370 9.68 5.51 25.66
N GLU A 371 10.03 4.29 25.28
CA GLU A 371 10.48 3.97 23.92
C GLU A 371 9.40 4.30 22.88
N VAL A 372 8.16 3.90 23.15
CA VAL A 372 6.99 4.23 22.34
C VAL A 372 6.83 5.75 22.17
N LEU A 373 6.96 6.51 23.26
CA LEU A 373 6.85 7.97 23.23
C LEU A 373 8.03 8.64 22.51
N ASP A 374 9.24 8.10 22.62
CA ASP A 374 10.43 8.60 21.94
C ASP A 374 10.34 8.40 20.42
N ASP A 375 9.79 7.27 19.97
CA ASP A 375 9.48 7.00 18.56
C ASP A 375 8.48 8.01 18.00
N VAL A 376 7.38 8.27 18.73
CA VAL A 376 6.38 9.28 18.34
C VAL A 376 7.02 10.68 18.31
N LYS A 377 7.81 11.03 19.34
CA LYS A 377 8.52 12.30 19.40
C LYS A 377 9.46 12.50 18.21
N LEU A 378 10.20 11.46 17.81
CA LEU A 378 11.11 11.53 16.68
C LEU A 378 10.38 11.97 15.41
N PHE A 379 9.26 11.30 15.10
CA PHE A 379 8.42 11.62 13.95
C PHE A 379 7.96 13.09 13.96
N TYR A 380 7.37 13.55 15.06
CA TYR A 380 6.89 14.93 15.12
C TYR A 380 8.02 15.98 15.15
N LYS A 381 9.21 15.62 15.67
CA LYS A 381 10.40 16.48 15.67
C LYS A 381 10.98 16.67 14.27
N GLU A 382 10.76 15.71 13.36
CA GLU A 382 11.15 15.81 11.94
C GLU A 382 10.26 16.78 11.15
N GLY A 383 9.19 17.30 11.77
CA GLY A 383 8.34 18.35 11.21
C GLY A 383 7.07 17.82 10.53
N HIS A 384 6.73 16.54 10.75
CA HIS A 384 5.51 15.94 10.22
C HIS A 384 4.25 16.67 10.74
N ARG A 385 3.39 17.09 9.82
CA ARG A 385 2.17 17.87 10.10
C ARG A 385 0.93 16.98 10.04
N GLU A 386 0.88 16.03 10.96
CA GLU A 386 -0.10 14.93 10.97
C GLU A 386 -0.88 14.88 12.29
N LEU A 387 -2.06 14.23 12.29
CA LEU A 387 -2.83 13.96 13.51
C LEU A 387 -2.68 12.49 13.88
N ALA A 388 -2.11 12.18 15.05
CA ALA A 388 -2.07 10.83 15.61
C ALA A 388 -2.97 10.74 16.84
N ILE A 389 -3.63 9.59 17.01
CA ILE A 389 -4.46 9.26 18.16
C ILE A 389 -3.77 8.13 18.93
N LEU A 390 -3.36 8.42 20.16
CA LEU A 390 -2.79 7.44 21.08
C LEU A 390 -3.87 7.04 22.09
N LYS A 391 -4.46 5.85 21.91
CA LYS A 391 -5.38 5.26 22.87
C LYS A 391 -4.58 4.53 23.94
N PHE A 392 -4.70 4.94 25.19
CA PHE A 392 -4.21 4.16 26.33
C PHE A 392 -5.39 3.48 27.01
N SER A 393 -5.37 2.14 27.03
CA SER A 393 -6.46 1.32 27.54
C SER A 393 -5.93 0.07 28.25
N HIS A 394 -6.81 -0.76 28.80
CA HIS A 394 -6.43 -2.07 29.36
C HIS A 394 -5.29 -2.01 30.39
N PHE A 395 -5.30 -0.99 31.24
CA PHE A 395 -4.27 -0.76 32.25
C PHE A 395 -4.13 -1.96 33.21
N ASP A 396 -2.99 -2.65 33.20
CA ASP A 396 -2.75 -3.80 34.07
C ASP A 396 -1.98 -3.41 35.35
N GLY A 397 -2.61 -3.59 36.51
CA GLY A 397 -1.98 -3.34 37.81
C GLY A 397 -1.67 -1.88 38.13
N PHE A 398 -2.31 -0.93 37.44
CA PHE A 398 -2.08 0.50 37.66
C PHE A 398 -2.57 0.98 39.03
N THR A 399 -1.90 2.02 39.53
CA THR A 399 -2.31 2.82 40.69
C THR A 399 -2.33 4.29 40.29
N SER A 400 -2.98 5.16 41.06
CA SER A 400 -2.98 6.60 40.79
C SER A 400 -1.56 7.18 40.68
N ALA A 401 -0.59 6.68 41.46
CA ALA A 401 0.80 7.11 41.39
C ALA A 401 1.50 6.71 40.08
N ILE A 402 1.26 5.49 39.61
CA ILE A 402 1.78 5.01 38.31
C ILE A 402 1.15 5.82 37.18
N TYR A 403 -0.14 6.11 37.27
CA TYR A 403 -0.83 6.93 36.29
C TYR A 403 -0.32 8.38 36.24
N GLU A 404 -0.04 9.02 37.38
CA GLU A 404 0.63 10.35 37.37
C GLU A 404 2.03 10.28 36.74
N THR A 405 2.74 9.16 36.90
CA THR A 405 4.05 8.94 36.24
C THR A 405 3.87 8.86 34.73
N LEU A 406 2.88 8.10 34.24
CA LEU A 406 2.54 8.03 32.81
C LEU A 406 2.22 9.42 32.24
N LYS A 407 1.38 10.21 32.92
CA LYS A 407 1.04 11.58 32.50
C LYS A 407 2.26 12.50 32.43
N THR A 408 3.20 12.34 33.36
CA THR A 408 4.45 13.10 33.36
C THR A 408 5.31 12.71 32.16
N MET A 409 5.50 11.42 31.90
CA MET A 409 6.25 10.93 30.74
C MET A 409 5.66 11.43 29.41
N ILE A 410 4.34 11.38 29.26
CA ILE A 410 3.64 11.88 28.07
C ILE A 410 3.89 13.38 27.87
N ASN A 411 3.70 14.20 28.92
CA ASN A 411 3.93 15.64 28.82
C ASN A 411 5.40 15.99 28.56
N ASP A 412 6.34 15.34 29.23
CA ASP A 412 7.77 15.64 29.09
C ASP A 412 8.31 15.23 27.70
N THR A 413 7.74 14.18 27.11
CA THR A 413 8.25 13.60 25.86
C THR A 413 7.56 14.20 24.64
N ILE A 414 6.22 14.21 24.61
CA ILE A 414 5.41 14.62 23.45
C ILE A 414 4.52 15.84 23.72
N GLY A 415 4.64 16.46 24.90
CA GLY A 415 3.89 17.64 25.33
C GLY A 415 3.80 18.80 24.31
N PRO A 416 4.85 19.11 23.53
CA PRO A 416 4.79 20.16 22.51
C PRO A 416 3.77 19.92 21.40
N TRP A 417 3.35 18.68 21.16
CA TRP A 417 2.39 18.31 20.11
C TRP A 417 1.03 17.88 20.65
N LEU A 418 0.82 17.87 21.97
CA LEU A 418 -0.48 17.47 22.53
C LEU A 418 -1.59 18.45 22.16
N PHE A 419 -2.71 17.90 21.73
CA PHE A 419 -3.94 18.67 21.51
C PHE A 419 -4.61 18.98 22.85
N ARG A 420 -4.41 20.20 23.36
CA ARG A 420 -4.68 20.54 24.78
C ARG A 420 -6.07 21.08 25.09
N SER A 421 -6.75 21.67 24.13
CA SER A 421 -8.02 22.36 24.36
C SER A 421 -8.98 22.18 23.20
N ILE A 422 -10.26 22.00 23.51
CA ILE A 422 -11.33 22.06 22.51
C ILE A 422 -11.55 23.54 22.13
N PRO A 423 -11.49 23.88 20.83
CA PRO A 423 -11.79 25.23 20.37
C PRO A 423 -13.26 25.59 20.61
N ASP A 424 -13.53 26.88 20.78
CA ASP A 424 -14.89 27.40 20.92
C ASP A 424 -15.81 26.91 19.79
N GLY A 425 -17.03 26.51 20.15
CA GLY A 425 -18.04 26.04 19.21
C GLY A 425 -18.07 24.53 18.96
N TYR A 426 -17.13 23.77 19.54
CA TYR A 426 -17.12 22.30 19.48
C TYR A 426 -17.36 21.69 20.86
N GLN A 427 -18.05 20.55 20.90
CA GLN A 427 -18.30 19.81 22.14
C GLN A 427 -17.53 18.50 22.22
N ARG A 428 -17.27 17.85 21.08
CA ARG A 428 -16.61 16.54 21.01
C ARG A 428 -15.37 16.62 20.14
N LEU A 429 -14.36 15.80 20.45
CA LEU A 429 -13.15 15.71 19.65
C LEU A 429 -13.43 15.32 18.20
N ALA A 430 -14.41 14.44 18.02
CA ALA A 430 -14.79 13.93 16.71
C ALA A 430 -15.43 14.98 15.78
N ASP A 431 -15.92 16.10 16.34
CA ASP A 431 -16.56 17.18 15.58
C ASP A 431 -15.58 18.22 15.04
N ILE A 432 -14.32 18.17 15.49
CA ILE A 432 -13.33 19.19 15.17
C ILE A 432 -12.76 18.96 13.76
N PRO A 433 -12.74 19.97 12.87
CA PRO A 433 -12.16 19.88 11.53
C PRO A 433 -10.66 19.62 11.50
N MET A 434 -10.19 18.92 10.47
CA MET A 434 -8.75 18.65 10.28
C MET A 434 -7.91 19.92 10.12
N GLY A 435 -8.46 20.96 9.52
CA GLY A 435 -7.81 22.27 9.40
C GLY A 435 -7.56 22.93 10.76
N THR A 436 -8.39 22.61 11.77
CA THR A 436 -8.23 23.09 13.13
C THR A 436 -7.17 22.30 13.88
N TYR A 437 -7.20 20.97 13.80
CA TYR A 437 -6.14 20.13 14.36
C TYR A 437 -4.78 20.49 13.76
N LEU A 438 -4.69 20.53 12.43
CA LEU A 438 -3.41 20.68 11.74
C LEU A 438 -3.08 22.13 11.44
N LYS A 439 -3.67 23.14 12.10
CA LYS A 439 -3.55 24.54 11.68
C LYS A 439 -2.09 25.01 11.54
N ASP A 440 -1.27 24.80 12.56
CA ASP A 440 0.08 25.35 12.66
C ASP A 440 1.18 24.26 12.70
N SER A 441 0.85 23.05 13.18
CA SER A 441 1.78 21.93 13.32
C SER A 441 1.04 20.60 13.29
N GLY A 442 1.78 19.48 13.32
CA GLY A 442 1.20 18.20 13.70
C GLY A 442 0.67 18.24 15.14
N GLN A 443 -0.33 17.39 15.42
CA GLN A 443 -0.97 17.26 16.73
C GLN A 443 -1.10 15.79 17.13
N ILE A 444 -1.10 15.55 18.43
CA ILE A 444 -1.31 14.23 19.04
C ILE A 444 -2.50 14.33 19.98
N LEU A 445 -3.49 13.47 19.73
CA LEU A 445 -4.64 13.28 20.58
C LEU A 445 -4.39 12.08 21.50
N VAL A 446 -4.23 12.34 22.79
CA VAL A 446 -4.14 11.29 23.81
C VAL A 446 -5.53 11.03 24.37
N VAL A 447 -6.04 9.81 24.18
CA VAL A 447 -7.33 9.36 24.71
C VAL A 447 -7.10 8.21 25.70
N ILE A 448 -7.70 8.30 26.87
CA ILE A 448 -7.50 7.40 28.00
C ILE A 448 -8.82 6.71 28.32
N ASP A 449 -8.80 5.40 28.51
CA ASP A 449 -9.96 4.63 28.98
C ASP A 449 -10.58 5.25 30.27
N ASP A 450 -11.92 5.37 30.29
CA ASP A 450 -12.70 6.17 31.24
C ASP A 450 -12.36 5.88 32.71
N ASN A 451 -12.01 4.63 33.04
CA ASN A 451 -11.60 4.24 34.40
C ASN A 451 -10.37 4.99 34.92
N TRP A 452 -9.54 5.53 34.02
CA TRP A 452 -8.32 6.29 34.33
C TRP A 452 -8.36 7.73 33.83
N ALA A 453 -9.30 8.05 32.93
CA ALA A 453 -9.58 9.43 32.57
C ALA A 453 -10.29 10.11 33.76
N VAL A 454 -9.63 11.08 34.38
CA VAL A 454 -10.05 11.61 35.69
C VAL A 454 -11.38 12.38 35.57
N THR A 455 -12.36 12.06 36.42
CA THR A 455 -13.71 12.66 36.42
C THR A 455 -13.80 14.10 36.93
N ASP A 456 -12.75 14.64 37.56
CA ASP A 456 -12.77 15.98 38.18
C ASP A 456 -11.89 17.03 37.46
N GLU A 457 -11.09 16.64 36.46
CA GLU A 457 -10.34 17.52 35.56
C GLU A 457 -9.90 16.73 34.32
N PRO A 458 -10.20 17.13 33.07
CA PRO A 458 -9.20 16.90 32.04
C PRO A 458 -8.03 17.84 32.35
N LYS A 459 -6.88 17.27 32.75
CA LYS A 459 -5.60 17.99 32.56
C LYS A 459 -5.48 18.27 31.07
N GLU A 460 -5.26 19.52 30.69
CA GLU A 460 -5.09 19.96 29.29
C GLU A 460 -4.27 18.94 28.46
N GLY A 461 -4.93 18.26 27.51
CA GLY A 461 -4.30 17.30 26.60
C GLY A 461 -4.51 15.81 26.88
N PHE A 462 -5.29 15.44 27.91
CA PHE A 462 -5.68 14.06 28.20
C PHE A 462 -7.20 13.93 28.15
N TRP A 463 -7.68 13.21 27.14
CA TRP A 463 -9.12 13.11 26.85
C TRP A 463 -9.67 11.74 27.22
N VAL A 464 -10.99 11.66 27.40
CA VAL A 464 -11.66 10.40 27.72
C VAL A 464 -11.93 9.61 26.44
N TYR A 465 -11.47 8.36 26.40
CA TYR A 465 -11.94 7.34 25.46
C TYR A 465 -13.15 6.64 26.07
N ARG A 466 -14.23 6.55 25.31
CA ARG A 466 -15.41 5.80 25.68
C ARG A 466 -15.65 4.67 24.70
N ASP A 467 -15.89 3.49 25.26
CA ASP A 467 -16.12 2.29 24.50
C ASP A 467 -17.59 2.16 24.08
N TRP A 468 -17.87 1.21 23.20
CA TRP A 468 -19.18 0.99 22.60
C TRP A 468 -20.30 0.77 23.62
N GLN A 469 -19.98 0.32 24.83
CA GLN A 469 -20.91 0.00 25.91
C GLN A 469 -21.23 1.18 26.83
N ASP A 470 -20.54 2.31 26.68
CA ASP A 470 -20.73 3.47 27.55
C ASP A 470 -22.06 4.17 27.29
N ASN A 471 -22.76 4.48 28.38
CA ASN A 471 -24.10 5.09 28.36
C ASN A 471 -24.09 6.61 28.57
N THR A 472 -22.90 7.23 28.62
CA THR A 472 -22.74 8.68 28.72
C THR A 472 -21.68 9.20 27.76
N ALA A 473 -21.74 10.50 27.49
CA ALA A 473 -20.85 11.21 26.59
C ALA A 473 -20.73 12.66 27.09
N ASN A 474 -19.54 13.06 27.51
CA ASN A 474 -19.22 14.37 28.05
C ASN A 474 -18.43 15.21 27.04
N LEU A 475 -18.15 16.46 27.43
CA LEU A 475 -17.35 17.41 26.67
C LEU A 475 -15.93 16.84 26.47
N GLY A 476 -15.48 16.75 25.22
CA GLY A 476 -14.14 16.29 24.88
C GLY A 476 -13.96 14.78 24.85
N ASP A 477 -15.02 14.01 25.06
CA ASP A 477 -14.94 12.56 24.93
C ASP A 477 -14.81 12.17 23.45
N LEU A 478 -14.10 11.07 23.22
CA LEU A 478 -14.10 10.33 21.96
C LEU A 478 -14.80 8.98 22.20
N THR A 479 -16.00 8.79 21.63
CA THR A 479 -16.72 7.51 21.75
C THR A 479 -16.51 6.67 20.50
N VAL A 480 -16.21 5.39 20.66
CA VAL A 480 -15.88 4.50 19.53
C VAL A 480 -16.70 3.21 19.59
N PHE A 481 -17.25 2.81 18.44
CA PHE A 481 -17.94 1.53 18.28
C PHE A 481 -16.89 0.45 18.04
N ASP A 482 -16.37 -0.14 19.11
CA ASP A 482 -15.23 -1.06 19.10
C ASP A 482 -15.66 -2.48 19.53
N ILE A 483 -16.31 -3.22 18.61
CA ILE A 483 -16.76 -4.60 18.86
C ILE A 483 -16.10 -5.57 17.88
N TYR A 484 -15.10 -6.31 18.34
CA TYR A 484 -14.40 -7.33 17.57
C TYR A 484 -15.26 -8.59 17.31
N SER A 485 -14.81 -9.46 16.40
CA SER A 485 -15.56 -10.64 15.93
C SER A 485 -15.39 -11.90 16.80
N ASN A 486 -14.34 -11.96 17.61
CA ASN A 486 -13.91 -13.14 18.37
C ASN A 486 -13.86 -14.42 17.50
N SER A 487 -13.15 -14.35 16.38
CA SER A 487 -13.05 -15.44 15.39
C SER A 487 -11.61 -15.61 14.92
N MET A 488 -11.24 -16.85 14.57
CA MET A 488 -10.00 -17.19 13.86
C MET A 488 -10.21 -17.39 12.36
N PHE A 489 -11.42 -17.22 11.85
CA PHE A 489 -11.77 -17.42 10.45
C PHE A 489 -12.06 -16.09 9.77
N TYR A 490 -11.31 -15.79 8.70
CA TYR A 490 -11.45 -14.58 7.90
C TYR A 490 -12.90 -14.35 7.44
N SER A 491 -13.54 -15.35 6.83
CA SER A 491 -14.92 -15.21 6.31
C SER A 491 -15.95 -14.89 7.40
N THR A 492 -15.74 -15.40 8.62
CA THR A 492 -16.59 -15.11 9.77
C THR A 492 -16.36 -13.68 10.26
N MET A 493 -15.10 -13.27 10.38
CA MET A 493 -14.73 -11.90 10.77
C MET A 493 -15.24 -10.87 9.74
N GLU A 494 -15.03 -11.10 8.44
CA GLU A 494 -15.52 -10.24 7.36
C GLU A 494 -17.04 -10.06 7.47
N THR A 495 -17.79 -11.17 7.54
CA THR A 495 -19.25 -11.12 7.62
C THR A 495 -19.73 -10.37 8.86
N ASP A 496 -19.14 -10.67 10.00
CA ASP A 496 -19.45 -10.06 11.30
C ASP A 496 -19.20 -8.55 11.29
N GLN A 497 -18.02 -8.11 10.87
CA GLN A 497 -17.63 -6.70 10.88
C GLN A 497 -18.46 -5.88 9.88
N LEU A 498 -18.76 -6.43 8.70
CA LEU A 498 -19.62 -5.76 7.72
C LEU A 498 -21.09 -5.71 8.17
N GLN A 499 -21.59 -6.71 8.90
CA GLN A 499 -22.94 -6.67 9.48
C GLN A 499 -23.06 -5.62 10.58
N LYS A 500 -22.08 -5.54 11.50
CA LYS A 500 -21.98 -4.48 12.51
C LYS A 500 -21.96 -3.10 11.86
N PHE A 501 -21.13 -2.91 10.84
CA PHE A 501 -21.06 -1.66 10.10
C PHE A 501 -22.39 -1.29 9.43
N ASN A 502 -23.07 -2.25 8.79
CA ASN A 502 -24.37 -2.00 8.17
C ASN A 502 -25.47 -1.63 9.18
N ALA A 503 -25.40 -2.15 10.42
CA ALA A 503 -26.33 -1.84 11.49
C ALA A 503 -26.03 -0.51 12.21
N PHE A 504 -24.80 0.00 12.11
CA PHE A 504 -24.36 1.18 12.83
C PHE A 504 -25.18 2.43 12.47
N ASN A 505 -25.70 3.12 13.48
CA ASN A 505 -26.57 4.29 13.31
C ASN A 505 -26.01 5.56 13.98
N GLY A 506 -24.76 5.52 14.46
CA GLY A 506 -24.12 6.60 15.20
C GLY A 506 -24.44 6.62 16.69
N GLN A 507 -25.03 5.56 17.24
CA GLN A 507 -25.27 5.40 18.68
C GLN A 507 -24.45 4.24 19.25
N CYS A 508 -23.99 4.38 20.49
CA CYS A 508 -23.29 3.32 21.21
C CYS A 508 -24.28 2.19 21.54
N CYS A 509 -23.78 0.96 21.68
CA CYS A 509 -24.61 -0.17 22.02
C CYS A 509 -24.70 -0.35 23.54
N SER A 510 -25.88 -0.25 24.14
CA SER A 510 -26.05 -0.45 25.59
C SER A 510 -26.10 -1.92 26.00
N LYS A 511 -26.40 -2.82 25.05
CA LYS A 511 -26.53 -4.25 25.32
C LYS A 511 -26.38 -5.08 24.05
N GLN A 512 -25.48 -6.06 24.08
CA GLN A 512 -25.38 -7.11 23.06
C GLN A 512 -26.44 -8.19 23.25
N LYS A 513 -26.87 -8.81 22.15
CA LYS A 513 -27.78 -9.96 22.17
C LYS A 513 -26.99 -11.24 22.44
N ASN A 514 -27.17 -11.87 23.60
CA ASN A 514 -26.57 -13.18 23.93
C ASN A 514 -25.05 -13.27 23.65
N ASP A 515 -24.28 -12.25 24.03
CA ASP A 515 -22.83 -12.16 23.76
C ASP A 515 -22.46 -12.27 22.26
N SER A 516 -23.40 -11.95 21.38
CA SER A 516 -23.17 -11.85 19.93
C SER A 516 -22.85 -10.41 19.51
N TRP A 517 -22.45 -10.27 18.25
CA TRP A 517 -22.20 -8.99 17.60
C TRP A 517 -23.44 -8.09 17.49
N GLU A 518 -24.64 -8.68 17.55
CA GLU A 518 -25.88 -7.94 17.37
C GLU A 518 -26.08 -7.00 18.55
N CYS A 519 -26.13 -5.69 18.27
CA CYS A 519 -26.61 -4.74 19.25
C CYS A 519 -28.11 -4.96 19.47
N GLN A 520 -28.47 -5.43 20.66
CA GLN A 520 -29.86 -5.64 21.03
C GLN A 520 -30.56 -4.30 21.29
N GLU A 521 -29.86 -3.38 21.98
CA GLU A 521 -30.40 -2.09 22.40
C GLU A 521 -29.34 -1.01 22.22
N PHE A 522 -29.61 -0.06 21.32
CA PHE A 522 -28.80 1.15 21.18
C PHE A 522 -29.08 2.11 22.34
N SER A 523 -28.02 2.72 22.86
CA SER A 523 -28.10 3.78 23.87
C SER A 523 -28.52 5.11 23.23
N GLN A 524 -28.73 6.14 24.06
CA GLN A 524 -28.82 7.53 23.57
C GLN A 524 -27.44 8.19 23.40
N THR A 525 -26.36 7.51 23.79
CA THR A 525 -24.99 8.01 23.68
C THR A 525 -24.57 8.06 22.22
N PRO A 526 -24.06 9.20 21.72
CA PRO A 526 -23.46 9.25 20.40
C PRO A 526 -22.21 8.37 20.36
N CYS A 527 -22.06 7.61 19.28
CA CYS A 527 -20.84 6.88 18.97
C CYS A 527 -20.16 7.58 17.79
N ASP A 528 -19.06 8.26 18.06
CA ASP A 528 -18.46 9.17 17.10
C ASP A 528 -17.83 8.45 15.91
N LEU A 529 -17.11 7.38 16.20
CA LEU A 529 -16.30 6.65 15.24
C LEU A 529 -16.73 5.19 15.20
N PHE A 530 -16.77 4.61 14.00
CA PHE A 530 -16.88 3.16 13.84
C PHE A 530 -15.48 2.57 13.64
N LEU A 531 -15.11 1.62 14.49
CA LEU A 531 -13.88 0.85 14.36
C LEU A 531 -14.18 -0.47 13.63
N LEU A 532 -13.59 -0.63 12.46
CA LEU A 532 -13.60 -1.89 11.72
C LEU A 532 -12.45 -2.75 12.24
N SER A 533 -12.78 -3.69 13.13
CA SER A 533 -11.82 -4.60 13.76
C SER A 533 -11.47 -5.71 12.77
N TRP A 534 -10.52 -5.43 11.89
CA TRP A 534 -10.07 -6.33 10.83
C TRP A 534 -8.98 -7.29 11.30
N THR A 535 -9.15 -7.78 12.52
CA THR A 535 -8.22 -8.65 13.23
C THR A 535 -8.89 -9.98 13.56
N LEU A 536 -8.09 -11.03 13.61
CA LEU A 536 -8.52 -12.36 14.07
C LEU A 536 -8.01 -12.58 15.49
N THR A 537 -8.66 -13.48 16.24
CA THR A 537 -8.36 -13.71 17.66
C THR A 537 -7.77 -15.10 17.91
N PRO A 538 -6.62 -15.45 17.33
CA PRO A 538 -5.94 -16.68 17.68
C PRO A 538 -5.24 -16.55 19.04
N PRO A 539 -5.04 -17.65 19.78
CA PRO A 539 -4.34 -17.61 21.06
C PRO A 539 -2.83 -17.28 20.93
N THR A 540 -2.20 -17.63 19.80
CA THR A 540 -0.80 -17.33 19.45
C THR A 540 -0.65 -17.32 17.93
N ALA A 541 0.54 -16.95 17.43
CA ALA A 541 0.89 -17.01 16.00
C ALA A 541 0.03 -16.09 15.11
N VAL A 542 -0.26 -14.88 15.62
CA VAL A 542 -1.09 -13.85 14.98
C VAL A 542 -0.74 -13.65 13.49
N TRP A 543 0.55 -13.63 13.15
CA TRP A 543 1.01 -13.51 11.75
C TRP A 543 0.35 -14.51 10.79
N LEU A 544 0.19 -15.77 11.18
CA LEU A 544 -0.41 -16.79 10.31
C LEU A 544 -1.88 -16.49 9.99
N PHE A 545 -2.56 -15.78 10.89
CA PHE A 545 -3.96 -15.42 10.76
C PHE A 545 -4.14 -14.05 10.11
N ALA A 546 -3.24 -13.09 10.33
CA ALA A 546 -3.32 -11.75 9.76
C ALA A 546 -3.21 -11.71 8.22
N LYS A 547 -2.46 -12.65 7.63
CA LYS A 547 -2.17 -12.67 6.17
C LYS A 547 -3.39 -12.58 5.27
N GLU A 548 -4.43 -13.39 5.52
CA GLU A 548 -5.61 -13.46 4.66
C GLU A 548 -6.51 -12.20 4.79
N PRO A 549 -6.85 -11.72 6.01
CA PRO A 549 -7.45 -10.41 6.21
C PRO A 549 -6.70 -9.26 5.51
N ASP A 550 -5.38 -9.19 5.70
CA ASP A 550 -4.54 -8.09 5.22
C ASP A 550 -4.46 -8.04 3.69
N SER A 551 -4.26 -9.20 3.04
CA SER A 551 -4.23 -9.27 1.58
C SER A 551 -5.57 -8.89 0.95
N ASN A 552 -6.69 -9.17 1.63
CA ASN A 552 -8.05 -8.90 1.13
C ASN A 552 -8.59 -7.50 1.43
N LEU A 553 -8.01 -6.77 2.40
CA LEU A 553 -8.57 -5.49 2.85
C LEU A 553 -8.74 -4.47 1.71
N GLY A 554 -7.77 -4.36 0.81
CA GLY A 554 -7.84 -3.46 -0.35
C GLY A 554 -9.05 -3.73 -1.26
N ARG A 555 -9.42 -5.01 -1.44
CA ARG A 555 -10.61 -5.41 -2.19
C ARG A 555 -11.87 -4.97 -1.44
N ILE A 556 -11.97 -5.25 -0.14
CA ILE A 556 -13.13 -4.87 0.68
C ILE A 556 -13.36 -3.36 0.66
N MET A 557 -12.30 -2.58 0.90
CA MET A 557 -12.38 -1.12 0.91
C MET A 557 -12.73 -0.53 -0.47
N SER A 558 -12.41 -1.23 -1.56
CA SER A 558 -12.77 -0.77 -2.92
C SER A 558 -14.29 -0.82 -3.17
N TYR A 559 -15.00 -1.80 -2.58
CA TYR A 559 -16.44 -1.96 -2.78
C TYR A 559 -17.29 -1.39 -1.64
N LEU A 560 -16.71 -1.10 -0.48
CA LEU A 560 -17.44 -0.58 0.66
C LEU A 560 -18.05 0.81 0.36
N GLN A 561 -19.33 0.96 0.69
CA GLN A 561 -20.09 2.22 0.59
C GLN A 561 -20.51 2.69 1.98
N PRO A 562 -20.89 3.97 2.15
CA PRO A 562 -21.58 4.39 3.36
C PRO A 562 -22.81 3.50 3.62
N ASN A 563 -23.07 3.19 4.88
CA ASN A 563 -24.24 2.41 5.26
C ASN A 563 -25.54 3.22 5.05
N THR A 564 -26.70 2.61 5.30
CA THR A 564 -28.02 3.24 5.10
C THR A 564 -28.25 4.48 5.97
N ASN A 565 -27.46 4.65 7.04
CA ASN A 565 -27.48 5.80 7.93
C ASN A 565 -26.43 6.87 7.55
N GLY A 566 -25.65 6.66 6.49
CA GLY A 566 -24.65 7.61 5.99
C GLY A 566 -23.33 7.60 6.76
N TYR A 567 -23.03 6.53 7.52
CA TYR A 567 -21.75 6.30 8.19
C TYR A 567 -20.83 5.41 7.36
N PHE A 568 -19.55 5.43 7.69
CA PHE A 568 -18.48 4.64 7.08
C PHE A 568 -17.48 4.26 8.18
N PRO A 569 -16.63 3.25 7.98
CA PRO A 569 -15.60 2.93 8.96
C PRO A 569 -14.60 4.08 9.10
N ASN A 570 -14.28 4.45 10.33
CA ASN A 570 -13.34 5.52 10.64
C ASN A 570 -11.96 4.99 11.01
N ILE A 571 -11.89 3.82 11.63
CA ILE A 571 -10.66 3.22 12.15
C ILE A 571 -10.54 1.84 11.50
N LEU A 572 -9.54 1.64 10.64
CA LEU A 572 -9.24 0.35 10.03
C LEU A 572 -8.18 -0.33 10.87
N TYR A 573 -8.62 -1.21 11.75
CA TYR A 573 -7.84 -1.72 12.87
C TYR A 573 -7.23 -3.08 12.54
N LEU A 574 -5.89 -3.15 12.57
CA LEU A 574 -5.13 -4.19 11.88
C LEU A 574 -3.97 -4.73 12.70
N ASP A 575 -3.68 -6.01 12.51
CA ASP A 575 -2.39 -6.62 12.84
C ASP A 575 -1.45 -6.48 11.64
N TYR A 576 -0.13 -6.47 11.85
CA TYR A 576 0.92 -6.48 10.83
C TYR A 576 0.67 -5.43 9.73
N THR A 577 0.37 -4.21 10.17
CA THR A 577 -0.25 -3.17 9.32
C THR A 577 0.53 -2.91 8.03
N GLU A 578 1.84 -2.98 8.03
CA GLU A 578 2.69 -2.84 6.85
C GLU A 578 2.31 -3.75 5.67
N TYR A 579 1.68 -4.89 5.94
CA TYR A 579 1.36 -5.92 4.96
C TYR A 579 -0.01 -5.79 4.31
N ALA A 580 -0.97 -5.14 4.97
CA ALA A 580 -2.27 -4.90 4.35
C ALA A 580 -2.19 -3.84 3.23
N ARG A 581 -1.05 -3.15 3.13
CA ARG A 581 -0.83 -1.97 2.28
C ARG A 581 -1.72 -0.79 2.67
N PRO A 582 -2.25 -0.76 3.91
CA PRO A 582 -3.61 -1.21 4.26
C PRO A 582 -4.78 -0.65 3.50
N THR A 583 -4.54 0.28 2.61
CA THR A 583 -5.22 1.51 2.90
C THR A 583 -4.98 2.45 1.76
N PHE A 584 -3.83 2.52 1.07
CA PHE A 584 -3.59 3.53 0.00
C PHE A 584 -4.34 4.86 0.23
N ILE A 585 -3.97 5.57 1.28
CA ILE A 585 -4.55 5.53 2.63
C ILE A 585 -6.09 5.71 2.73
N ALA A 586 -6.74 4.73 3.40
CA ALA A 586 -8.08 4.16 3.11
C ALA A 586 -8.78 4.71 1.86
N GLU A 587 -8.33 4.19 0.72
CA GLU A 587 -8.45 4.68 -0.66
C GLU A 587 -8.82 6.16 -0.79
N LEU A 588 -7.81 6.96 -0.40
CA LEU A 588 -7.76 8.39 -0.18
C LEU A 588 -9.05 8.95 0.43
N PHE A 589 -9.27 8.53 1.68
CA PHE A 589 -10.40 8.83 2.55
C PHE A 589 -11.76 8.53 1.90
N THR A 590 -11.81 7.35 1.28
CA THR A 590 -12.84 6.81 0.38
C THR A 590 -13.35 7.90 -0.56
N LYS A 591 -12.38 8.29 -1.40
CA LYS A 591 -12.32 9.41 -2.36
C LYS A 591 -12.85 10.73 -1.83
N ILE A 592 -12.24 11.12 -0.72
CA ILE A 592 -12.47 12.34 0.08
C ILE A 592 -13.96 12.52 0.29
N TYR A 593 -14.52 11.48 0.91
CA TYR A 593 -15.92 11.21 1.09
C TYR A 593 -16.79 11.55 -0.14
N ASN A 594 -16.46 10.86 -1.25
CA ASN A 594 -17.07 10.97 -2.57
C ASN A 594 -17.21 12.41 -3.08
N ASN A 595 -16.09 13.13 -3.07
CA ASN A 595 -15.95 14.56 -3.40
C ASN A 595 -16.92 15.44 -2.60
N ILE A 596 -16.91 15.24 -1.28
CA ILE A 596 -17.72 15.94 -0.28
C ILE A 596 -19.23 15.85 -0.59
N THR A 597 -19.75 14.73 -1.07
CA THR A 597 -21.12 14.62 -1.64
C THR A 597 -21.39 15.60 -2.82
N HIS A 598 -21.27 15.15 -4.08
CA HIS A 598 -21.63 15.92 -5.28
C HIS A 598 -23.08 16.44 -5.27
N ARG A 599 -23.16 17.69 -4.77
CA ARG A 599 -24.27 18.61 -4.55
C ARG A 599 -25.10 18.32 -3.28
N SER A 600 -25.06 19.21 -2.29
CA SER A 600 -26.30 19.59 -1.60
C SER A 600 -27.35 19.95 -2.68
N ALA A 601 -28.59 19.44 -2.62
CA ALA A 601 -29.80 19.93 -3.32
C ALA A 601 -29.64 21.09 -4.36
N LEU A 602 -30.08 20.92 -5.62
CA LEU A 602 -30.46 22.08 -6.44
C LEU A 602 -31.55 22.89 -5.70
N PRO A 603 -31.53 24.24 -5.70
CA PRO A 603 -32.62 25.01 -5.12
C PRO A 603 -33.94 24.71 -5.83
N LYS A 604 -35.02 24.58 -5.04
CA LYS A 604 -36.39 24.79 -5.53
C LYS A 604 -36.58 26.27 -5.88
N GLU A 605 -36.11 26.69 -7.05
CA GLU A 605 -36.68 27.82 -7.80
C GLU A 605 -36.63 27.38 -9.27
N VAL A 606 -37.69 26.69 -9.75
CA VAL A 606 -38.84 27.26 -10.44
C VAL A 606 -38.43 28.04 -11.68
N ASN A 607 -38.88 27.51 -12.83
CA ASN A 607 -39.23 28.21 -14.06
C ASN A 607 -39.16 29.74 -13.96
N GLU A 608 -38.32 30.36 -14.78
CA GLU A 608 -38.82 31.39 -15.69
C GLU A 608 -37.82 31.65 -16.81
N MET A 609 -38.42 31.94 -17.97
CA MET A 609 -37.82 32.39 -19.22
C MET A 609 -37.35 31.31 -20.19
N ALA A 610 -38.36 30.68 -20.81
CA ALA A 610 -38.44 30.81 -22.26
C ALA A 610 -38.48 32.31 -22.62
N GLY A 611 -37.50 32.75 -23.41
CA GLY A 611 -37.40 34.06 -24.02
C GLY A 611 -36.46 33.96 -25.21
#